data_AF-A0A8B8AQG1-F1
#
_entry.id   AF-A0A8B8AQG1-F1
#
_cell.length_a   1.000
_cell.length_b   1.000
_cell.length_c   1.000
_cell.angle_alpha   90.00
_cell.angle_beta   90.00
_cell.angle_gamma   90.00
#
_symmetry.space_group_name_H-M   'P 1'
#
loop_
_entity.id
_entity.type
_entity.pdbx_description
1 polymer ?
#
loop_
_entity_poly.entity_id
_entity_poly.type
_entity_poly.pdbx_seq_one_letter_code
_entity_poly.pdbx_strand_id
1 'polypeptide(L)'
;MEVLYLSATFKLVISLLVVNVSGYCGVHQKLDIVILYDESSSVTYTGFDNEIAFIGMLADALYLHANHTNIAGIGADDKAHYGWGLRDYFTSFDITAKMYNITMSYGISDLAPAIDMAWNNILSKNLRSGSTSWLFIITDTYTISSTTSLDAVKAAGIKVGFLTTLSASYYTSYASDSRYIVDGMSWSTITTYVSLVVTTLFCPAYCETFFFYYELPSSMNVIADTNSDVGYYLSGTDKAYFLHCCGSLSSMEYKATTSGTIMLQIWRTDTLAYQTTISISAGTQTHTFSPKVAFLANDAVGWYSPGVNPIGKMTNCTGDLCPKDTRQADKMGTLATGAYFAWYTASYLPDTAFAIKFNVVNTTEPTFTQSSPVYISENTVVGTSVAVVSLTHDEGGDLVVSPPSSPYFDYNSTSGLISLISPLPVTKVETPYFLAMVVYDSCFNTASVVVNITTFSEPPTFQNLPTEVELGDDVTEETLLIVVNVTDPNSDSFSCVQTSVLPDTTYFRLVDYTNGTAAVYLNAGSELDFRTTEEYKIFITCTGSSPIESVLTIRILDKSVTTPYTVPAWAAGAIVVSVGSVGVVIAMVCFLIVVILATTDEAEVLPPVEEDESAKKPVDDAAQMYKNVDKKEAYREGYGEF
;
A
#
# COMPACT_ATOMS: atom_id res chain seq x y z
N MET A 1 -2.44 13.01 19.78
CA MET A 1 -2.34 12.76 21.25
C MET A 1 -2.89 11.37 21.60
N GLU A 2 -3.98 10.92 20.98
CA GLU A 2 -4.48 9.52 21.12
C GLU A 2 -3.52 8.45 20.56
N VAL A 3 -2.78 8.73 19.47
CA VAL A 3 -1.80 7.80 18.87
C VAL A 3 -0.63 7.46 19.83
N LEU A 4 -0.22 8.42 20.67
CA LEU A 4 0.83 8.23 21.67
C LEU A 4 0.35 7.44 22.90
N TYR A 5 -0.93 7.59 23.26
CA TYR A 5 -1.53 6.83 24.35
C TYR A 5 -1.68 5.34 23.98
N LEU A 6 -2.05 5.02 22.73
CA LEU A 6 -2.06 3.64 22.26
C LEU A 6 -0.68 2.98 22.38
N SER A 7 0.40 3.66 21.96
CA SER A 7 1.78 3.11 21.99
C SER A 7 2.25 2.67 23.38
N ALA A 8 1.96 3.46 24.42
CA ALA A 8 2.39 3.17 25.79
C ALA A 8 1.58 2.02 26.42
N THR A 9 0.26 1.97 26.18
CA THR A 9 -0.59 0.87 26.69
C THR A 9 -0.33 -0.45 25.94
N PHE A 10 0.09 -0.38 24.67
CA PHE A 10 0.42 -1.58 23.86
C PHE A 10 1.73 -2.26 24.27
N LYS A 11 2.77 -1.49 24.67
CA LYS A 11 4.02 -2.06 25.21
C LYS A 11 3.77 -2.95 26.44
N LEU A 12 2.79 -2.59 27.26
CA LEU A 12 2.37 -3.38 28.42
C LEU A 12 1.70 -4.71 28.01
N VAL A 13 0.95 -4.72 26.91
CA VAL A 13 0.26 -5.91 26.37
C VAL A 13 1.24 -6.90 25.73
N ILE A 14 2.28 -6.42 25.04
CA ILE A 14 3.35 -7.27 24.47
C ILE A 14 4.08 -8.04 25.58
N SER A 15 4.32 -7.40 26.73
CA SER A 15 4.94 -8.08 27.89
C SER A 15 4.03 -9.15 28.54
N LEU A 16 2.72 -9.15 28.28
CA LEU A 16 1.75 -10.08 28.86
C LEU A 16 1.50 -11.32 27.97
N LEU A 17 1.88 -11.28 26.68
CA LEU A 17 1.67 -12.36 25.72
C LEU A 17 2.88 -13.29 25.55
N VAL A 18 4.09 -12.87 25.96
CA VAL A 18 5.27 -13.74 25.97
C VAL A 18 5.28 -14.51 27.29
N VAL A 19 4.76 -15.74 27.26
CA VAL A 19 4.96 -16.69 28.35
C VAL A 19 6.46 -16.99 28.42
N ASN A 20 7.15 -16.42 29.40
CA ASN A 20 8.50 -16.86 29.75
C ASN A 20 8.42 -18.30 30.23
N VAL A 21 8.82 -19.24 29.38
CA VAL A 21 9.11 -20.60 29.82
C VAL A 21 10.49 -20.56 30.48
N SER A 22 10.52 -20.66 31.80
CA SER A 22 11.73 -20.59 32.63
C SER A 22 12.83 -21.53 32.09
N GLY A 23 14.04 -21.00 31.86
CA GLY A 23 15.22 -21.79 31.52
C GLY A 23 15.37 -22.16 30.05
N TYR A 24 14.66 -21.47 29.15
CA TYR A 24 14.75 -21.62 27.69
C TYR A 24 15.49 -20.45 27.04
N CYS A 25 15.49 -19.28 27.69
CA CYS A 25 16.28 -18.15 27.23
C CYS A 25 17.77 -18.48 27.28
N GLY A 26 18.50 -18.24 26.19
CA GLY A 26 19.93 -18.56 26.13
C GLY A 26 20.26 -19.96 25.63
N VAL A 27 19.30 -20.84 25.31
CA VAL A 27 19.59 -22.16 24.72
C VAL A 27 20.25 -22.03 23.35
N HIS A 28 19.77 -21.11 22.52
CA HIS A 28 20.19 -20.98 21.12
C HIS A 28 21.13 -19.80 20.86
N GLN A 29 21.54 -19.12 21.92
CA GLN A 29 22.45 -17.98 21.86
C GLN A 29 23.51 -18.11 22.95
N LYS A 30 24.77 -17.83 22.60
CA LYS A 30 25.84 -17.80 23.60
C LYS A 30 25.78 -16.46 24.32
N LEU A 31 25.47 -16.47 25.61
CA LEU A 31 25.39 -15.28 26.44
C LEU A 31 26.52 -15.26 27.46
N ASP A 32 27.26 -14.16 27.54
CA ASP A 32 28.19 -13.88 28.63
C ASP A 32 27.73 -12.60 29.35
N ILE A 33 27.17 -12.75 30.55
CA ILE A 33 26.53 -11.66 31.29
C ILE A 33 27.36 -11.35 32.53
N VAL A 34 27.80 -10.10 32.68
CA VAL A 34 28.41 -9.60 33.92
C VAL A 34 27.38 -8.73 34.63
N ILE A 35 26.95 -9.18 35.81
CA ILE A 35 25.99 -8.46 36.65
C ILE A 35 26.77 -7.57 37.62
N LEU A 36 26.51 -6.27 37.59
CA LEU A 36 26.82 -5.36 38.69
C LEU A 36 25.61 -5.29 39.60
N TYR A 37 25.78 -5.67 40.86
CA TYR A 37 24.73 -5.63 41.87
C TYR A 37 25.11 -4.64 42.98
N ASP A 38 24.12 -3.96 43.53
CA ASP A 38 24.31 -2.79 44.38
C ASP A 38 24.48 -3.22 45.85
N GLU A 39 25.68 -3.04 46.40
CA GLU A 39 25.97 -3.36 47.80
C GLU A 39 25.83 -2.12 48.69
N SER A 40 25.57 -0.94 48.12
CA SER A 40 25.67 0.34 48.82
C SER A 40 24.57 0.53 49.87
N SER A 41 24.85 1.40 50.84
CA SER A 41 23.96 1.60 52.00
C SER A 41 22.53 2.06 51.68
N SER A 42 22.25 2.54 50.46
CA SER A 42 20.92 2.95 50.00
C SER A 42 19.94 1.80 49.79
N VAL A 43 20.44 0.59 49.48
CA VAL A 43 19.63 -0.59 49.16
C VAL A 43 18.87 -1.12 50.38
N THR A 44 19.40 -0.91 51.59
CA THR A 44 18.99 -1.56 52.86
C THR A 44 19.17 -3.08 52.86
N TYR A 45 19.25 -3.70 54.05
CA TYR A 45 19.42 -5.15 54.19
C TYR A 45 18.31 -5.95 53.50
N THR A 46 17.05 -5.55 53.72
CA THR A 46 15.90 -6.21 53.08
C THR A 46 15.86 -6.01 51.57
N GLY A 47 16.32 -4.85 51.08
CA GLY A 47 16.44 -4.63 49.64
C GLY A 47 17.51 -5.52 49.01
N PHE A 48 18.64 -5.70 49.71
CA PHE A 48 19.72 -6.56 49.26
C PHE A 48 19.30 -8.03 49.21
N ASP A 49 18.53 -8.50 50.21
CA ASP A 49 17.93 -9.85 50.18
C ASP A 49 17.03 -10.06 48.94
N ASN A 50 16.25 -9.03 48.57
CA ASN A 50 15.40 -9.09 47.37
C ASN A 50 16.21 -9.03 46.07
N GLU A 51 17.33 -8.29 46.05
CA GLU A 51 18.26 -8.27 44.92
C GLU A 51 18.96 -9.63 44.72
N ILE A 52 19.38 -10.28 45.81
CA ILE A 52 19.88 -11.67 45.79
C ILE A 52 18.81 -12.60 45.20
N ALA A 53 17.57 -12.51 45.69
CA ALA A 53 16.47 -13.32 45.18
C ALA A 53 16.21 -13.04 43.69
N PHE A 54 16.27 -11.79 43.25
CA PHE A 54 16.15 -11.42 41.84
C PHE A 54 17.24 -12.06 40.99
N ILE A 55 18.51 -11.99 41.40
CA ILE A 55 19.62 -12.59 40.65
C ILE A 55 19.48 -14.12 40.57
N GLY A 56 19.03 -14.77 41.66
CA GLY A 56 18.72 -16.20 41.67
C GLY A 56 17.59 -16.56 40.70
N MET A 57 16.49 -15.80 40.71
CA MET A 57 15.37 -16.00 39.79
C MET A 57 15.72 -15.69 38.33
N LEU A 58 16.59 -14.69 38.09
CA LEU A 58 17.13 -14.40 36.76
C LEU A 58 17.98 -15.56 36.26
N ALA A 59 18.83 -16.13 37.12
CA ALA A 59 19.62 -17.32 36.82
C ALA A 59 18.74 -18.54 36.50
N ASP A 60 17.59 -18.71 37.17
CA ASP A 60 16.59 -19.75 36.85
C ASP A 60 15.89 -19.53 35.49
N ALA A 61 15.65 -18.27 35.14
CA ALA A 61 15.00 -17.91 33.89
C ALA A 61 15.91 -18.13 32.66
N LEU A 62 17.23 -18.09 32.86
CA LEU A 62 18.25 -18.30 31.83
C LEU A 62 18.72 -19.77 31.76
N TYR A 63 19.10 -20.22 30.58
CA TYR A 63 19.70 -21.55 30.39
C TYR A 63 21.21 -21.50 30.66
N LEU A 64 21.56 -21.62 31.95
CA LEU A 64 22.94 -21.66 32.39
C LEU A 64 23.63 -22.95 31.96
N HIS A 65 24.70 -22.79 31.18
CA HIS A 65 25.51 -23.90 30.70
C HIS A 65 26.80 -23.36 30.10
N ALA A 66 27.92 -24.07 30.27
CA ALA A 66 29.25 -23.62 29.83
C ALA A 66 29.35 -23.24 28.35
N ASN A 67 28.51 -23.84 27.50
CA ASN A 67 28.46 -23.61 26.05
C ASN A 67 27.32 -22.66 25.61
N HIS A 68 26.46 -22.22 26.53
CA HIS A 68 25.27 -21.40 26.24
C HIS A 68 25.31 -20.10 27.05
N THR A 69 24.68 -20.03 28.23
CA THR A 69 24.69 -18.82 29.07
C THR A 69 25.64 -18.96 30.24
N ASN A 70 26.45 -17.93 30.45
CA ASN A 70 27.28 -17.78 31.64
C ASN A 70 27.00 -16.44 32.33
N ILE A 71 27.12 -16.44 33.65
CA ILE A 71 26.93 -15.25 34.47
C ILE A 71 28.14 -15.05 35.38
N ALA A 72 28.60 -13.81 35.46
CA ALA A 72 29.57 -13.33 36.44
C ALA A 72 28.92 -12.23 37.30
N GLY A 73 29.49 -11.95 38.47
CA GLY A 73 28.96 -10.95 39.40
C GLY A 73 30.06 -10.12 40.05
N ILE A 74 29.80 -8.81 40.14
CA ILE A 74 30.65 -7.84 40.82
C ILE A 74 29.75 -6.95 41.68
N GLY A 75 30.07 -6.84 42.96
CA GLY A 75 29.40 -5.94 43.89
C GLY A 75 29.90 -4.51 43.72
N ALA A 76 28.97 -3.55 43.81
CA ALA A 76 29.25 -2.13 43.66
C ALA A 76 28.84 -1.35 44.91
N ASP A 77 29.78 -0.61 45.49
CA ASP A 77 29.55 0.39 46.53
C ASP A 77 30.41 1.65 46.23
N ASP A 78 31.21 2.15 47.17
CA ASP A 78 32.25 3.16 46.90
C ASP A 78 33.52 2.53 46.28
N LYS A 79 33.52 1.21 46.16
CA LYS A 79 34.55 0.33 45.64
C LYS A 79 33.87 -0.77 44.81
N ALA A 80 34.70 -1.70 44.36
CA ALA A 80 34.27 -2.86 43.60
C ALA A 80 34.69 -4.13 44.33
N HIS A 81 33.77 -5.07 44.45
CA HIS A 81 33.99 -6.36 45.10
C HIS A 81 33.81 -7.47 44.08
N TYR A 82 34.86 -8.24 43.83
CA TYR A 82 34.78 -9.37 42.90
C TYR A 82 33.93 -10.49 43.51
N GLY A 83 32.77 -10.75 42.93
CA GLY A 83 31.86 -11.81 43.37
C GLY A 83 32.27 -13.18 42.82
N TRP A 84 32.12 -13.34 41.50
CA TRP A 84 32.46 -14.57 40.77
C TRP A 84 32.63 -14.32 39.26
N GLY A 85 33.28 -15.25 38.56
CA GLY A 85 33.56 -15.20 37.13
C GLY A 85 32.61 -16.01 36.25
N LEU A 86 32.69 -15.78 34.93
CA LEU A 86 31.86 -16.41 33.88
C LEU A 86 32.00 -17.94 33.75
N ARG A 87 32.84 -18.58 34.57
CA ARG A 87 33.13 -20.02 34.51
C ARG A 87 32.95 -20.72 35.85
N ASP A 88 32.57 -19.99 36.88
CA ASP A 88 32.58 -20.50 38.24
C ASP A 88 31.31 -21.32 38.52
N TYR A 89 30.17 -20.88 37.97
CA TYR A 89 28.86 -21.48 38.25
C TYR A 89 28.03 -21.60 36.97
N PHE A 90 27.32 -22.75 36.85
CA PHE A 90 26.44 -23.06 35.71
C PHE A 90 25.05 -23.52 36.17
N THR A 91 24.71 -23.32 37.44
CA THR A 91 23.38 -23.59 37.96
C THR A 91 22.90 -22.40 38.77
N SER A 92 21.60 -22.15 38.77
CA SER A 92 20.98 -21.10 39.57
C SER A 92 21.15 -21.35 41.06
N PHE A 93 21.13 -22.62 41.48
CA PHE A 93 21.40 -23.04 42.86
C PHE A 93 22.77 -22.56 43.32
N ASP A 94 23.84 -22.80 42.54
CA ASP A 94 25.20 -22.43 42.93
C ASP A 94 25.38 -20.90 42.96
N ILE A 95 24.80 -20.18 41.99
CA ILE A 95 24.81 -18.70 41.97
C ILE A 95 24.10 -18.16 43.20
N THR A 96 22.91 -18.66 43.50
CA THR A 96 22.11 -18.23 44.66
C THR A 96 22.83 -18.52 45.97
N ALA A 97 23.42 -19.71 46.12
CA ALA A 97 24.21 -20.10 47.28
C ALA A 97 25.47 -19.20 47.43
N LYS A 98 26.10 -18.80 46.32
CA LYS A 98 27.22 -17.85 46.35
C LYS A 98 26.74 -16.46 46.80
N MET A 99 25.63 -15.96 46.27
CA MET A 99 25.07 -14.65 46.63
C MET A 99 24.72 -14.56 48.11
N TYR A 100 24.11 -15.60 48.71
CA TYR A 100 23.81 -15.63 50.15
C TYR A 100 25.06 -15.59 51.06
N ASN A 101 26.25 -15.86 50.52
CA ASN A 101 27.51 -15.73 51.26
C ASN A 101 28.17 -14.36 51.11
N ILE A 102 27.58 -13.44 50.35
CA ILE A 102 28.07 -12.08 50.16
C ILE A 102 27.46 -11.18 51.24
N THR A 103 28.31 -10.42 51.93
CA THR A 103 27.88 -9.47 52.95
C THR A 103 27.84 -8.08 52.34
N MET A 104 26.70 -7.41 52.50
CA MET A 104 26.50 -6.02 52.08
C MET A 104 27.60 -5.10 52.66
N SER A 105 28.16 -4.23 51.81
CA SER A 105 29.22 -3.28 52.19
C SER A 105 28.67 -1.86 52.23
N TYR A 106 28.72 -1.21 53.40
CA TYR A 106 28.04 0.08 53.68
C TYR A 106 28.73 1.32 53.04
N GLY A 107 29.17 1.23 51.79
CA GLY A 107 29.74 2.34 51.03
C GLY A 107 28.70 3.34 50.52
N ILE A 108 29.19 4.42 49.89
CA ILE A 108 28.41 5.31 49.03
C ILE A 108 28.12 4.62 47.69
N SER A 109 27.32 5.23 46.82
CA SER A 109 26.84 4.60 45.58
C SER A 109 27.50 5.22 44.34
N ASP A 110 28.73 4.81 43.99
CA ASP A 110 29.42 5.18 42.73
C ASP A 110 29.74 3.94 41.89
N LEU A 111 29.19 3.85 40.69
CA LEU A 111 29.30 2.63 39.87
C LEU A 111 30.63 2.52 39.12
N ALA A 112 31.41 3.60 39.01
CA ALA A 112 32.61 3.63 38.18
C ALA A 112 33.66 2.56 38.56
N PRO A 113 34.03 2.34 39.85
CA PRO A 113 34.98 1.30 40.23
C PRO A 113 34.52 -0.11 39.83
N ALA A 114 33.22 -0.40 39.95
CA ALA A 114 32.65 -1.71 39.60
C ALA A 114 32.65 -1.94 38.08
N ILE A 115 32.33 -0.90 37.30
CA ILE A 115 32.45 -0.94 35.83
C ILE A 115 33.91 -1.12 35.41
N ASP A 116 34.85 -0.42 36.06
CA ASP A 116 36.29 -0.58 35.82
C ASP A 116 36.75 -2.02 36.11
N MET A 117 36.28 -2.62 37.20
CA MET A 117 36.59 -4.01 37.52
C MET A 117 35.99 -4.98 36.50
N ALA A 118 34.73 -4.78 36.11
CA ALA A 118 34.06 -5.61 35.10
C ALA A 118 34.83 -5.60 33.78
N TRP A 119 35.22 -4.41 33.32
CA TRP A 119 36.02 -4.25 32.11
C TRP A 119 37.39 -4.94 32.22
N ASN A 120 38.17 -4.59 33.23
CA ASN A 120 39.57 -4.99 33.33
C ASN A 120 39.77 -6.46 33.71
N ASN A 121 38.82 -7.07 34.42
CA ASN A 121 38.98 -8.42 34.95
C ASN A 121 38.17 -9.47 34.18
N ILE A 122 37.06 -9.08 33.54
CA ILE A 122 36.15 -10.04 32.90
C ILE A 122 35.94 -9.71 31.43
N LEU A 123 35.33 -8.57 31.12
CA LEU A 123 34.83 -8.25 29.79
C LEU A 123 35.94 -8.08 28.73
N SER A 124 37.11 -7.55 29.10
CA SER A 124 38.22 -7.39 28.15
C SER A 124 39.05 -8.66 27.91
N LYS A 125 38.83 -9.73 28.69
CA LYS A 125 39.76 -10.89 28.74
C LYS A 125 39.08 -12.26 28.63
N ASN A 126 37.86 -12.42 29.14
CA ASN A 126 37.28 -13.73 29.45
C ASN A 126 35.99 -14.05 28.65
N LEU A 127 35.66 -13.24 27.64
CA LEU A 127 34.49 -13.45 26.78
C LEU A 127 34.72 -14.60 25.79
N ARG A 128 33.65 -15.33 25.47
CA ARG A 128 33.70 -16.36 24.42
C ARG A 128 33.63 -15.75 23.03
N SER A 129 34.28 -16.43 22.08
CA SER A 129 34.08 -16.14 20.67
C SER A 129 32.62 -16.42 20.29
N GLY A 130 31.98 -15.44 19.65
CA GLY A 130 30.61 -15.54 19.16
C GLY A 130 29.52 -15.41 20.24
N SER A 131 29.86 -15.04 21.48
CA SER A 131 28.84 -14.74 22.51
C SER A 131 28.37 -13.29 22.46
N THR A 132 27.07 -13.09 22.59
CA THR A 132 26.49 -11.80 22.92
C THR A 132 26.85 -11.49 24.37
N SER A 133 27.62 -10.43 24.56
CA SER A 133 28.20 -10.08 25.86
C SER A 133 27.46 -8.89 26.46
N TRP A 134 27.19 -8.96 27.76
CA TRP A 134 26.42 -7.98 28.51
C TRP A 134 27.15 -7.48 29.74
N LEU A 135 27.07 -6.17 29.97
CA LEU A 135 27.21 -5.55 31.28
C LEU A 135 25.81 -5.15 31.75
N PHE A 136 25.29 -5.84 32.75
CA PHE A 136 23.96 -5.59 33.30
C PHE A 136 24.07 -5.02 34.70
N ILE A 137 23.49 -3.84 34.93
CA ILE A 137 23.70 -3.07 36.16
C ILE A 137 22.37 -2.93 36.90
N ILE A 138 22.33 -3.41 38.14
CA ILE A 138 21.22 -3.22 39.08
C ILE A 138 21.63 -2.09 40.02
N THR A 139 20.82 -1.05 40.18
CA THR A 139 21.21 0.10 41.01
C THR A 139 20.06 1.02 41.42
N ASP A 140 20.26 1.81 42.47
CA ASP A 140 19.43 2.98 42.79
C ASP A 140 20.15 4.34 42.65
N THR A 141 21.38 4.35 42.10
CA THR A 141 22.18 5.55 41.89
C THR A 141 22.41 5.85 40.40
N TYR A 142 22.59 7.12 40.07
CA TYR A 142 23.04 7.57 38.74
C TYR A 142 24.50 8.06 38.76
N THR A 143 25.19 7.91 39.89
CA THR A 143 26.55 8.42 40.08
C THR A 143 27.54 7.46 39.40
N ILE A 144 28.24 8.00 38.41
CA ILE A 144 29.36 7.35 37.72
C ILE A 144 30.47 8.39 37.63
N SER A 145 31.44 8.33 38.54
CA SER A 145 32.50 9.36 38.62
C SER A 145 33.43 9.38 37.39
N SER A 146 33.51 8.28 36.65
CA SER A 146 34.26 8.15 35.40
C SER A 146 33.56 7.17 34.44
N THR A 147 33.38 7.57 33.18
CA THR A 147 32.80 6.71 32.14
C THR A 147 33.84 5.97 31.30
N THR A 148 35.13 6.10 31.60
CA THR A 148 36.22 5.59 30.75
C THR A 148 36.07 4.11 30.40
N SER A 149 35.85 3.25 31.40
CA SER A 149 35.65 1.81 31.14
C SER A 149 34.27 1.52 30.56
N LEU A 150 33.24 2.29 30.90
CA LEU A 150 31.91 2.16 30.29
C LEU A 150 31.96 2.42 28.78
N ASP A 151 32.70 3.45 28.37
CA ASP A 151 32.89 3.79 26.96
C ASP A 151 33.74 2.72 26.25
N ALA A 152 34.72 2.13 26.92
CA ALA A 152 35.48 0.98 26.40
C ALA A 152 34.61 -0.28 26.23
N VAL A 153 33.72 -0.57 27.18
CA VAL A 153 32.74 -1.66 27.11
C VAL A 153 31.85 -1.49 25.87
N LYS A 154 31.25 -0.30 25.69
CA LYS A 154 30.43 -0.01 24.51
C LYS A 154 31.23 -0.09 23.20
N ALA A 155 32.46 0.45 23.18
CA ALA A 155 33.32 0.41 22.01
C ALA A 155 33.73 -1.01 21.60
N ALA A 156 33.77 -1.95 22.55
CA ALA A 156 34.00 -3.37 22.29
C ALA A 156 32.75 -4.11 21.76
N GLY A 157 31.63 -3.42 21.56
CA GLY A 157 30.36 -4.02 21.10
C GLY A 157 29.62 -4.79 22.18
N ILE A 158 29.96 -4.58 23.46
CA ILE A 158 29.30 -5.20 24.61
C ILE A 158 28.04 -4.38 24.93
N LYS A 159 26.91 -5.07 25.08
CA LYS A 159 25.62 -4.43 25.39
C LYS A 159 25.60 -4.02 26.87
N VAL A 160 25.24 -2.77 27.15
CA VAL A 160 25.07 -2.23 28.51
C VAL A 160 23.59 -2.02 28.77
N GLY A 161 23.07 -2.64 29.83
CA GLY A 161 21.69 -2.52 30.26
C GLY A 161 21.58 -2.23 31.76
N PHE A 162 20.43 -1.68 32.16
CA PHE A 162 20.17 -1.22 33.51
C PHE A 162 18.83 -1.74 34.02
N LEU A 163 18.80 -2.10 35.30
CA LEU A 163 17.59 -2.24 36.11
C LEU A 163 17.70 -1.25 37.27
N THR A 164 16.79 -0.29 37.32
CA THR A 164 16.96 0.89 38.19
C THR A 164 15.69 1.34 38.90
N THR A 165 15.84 1.85 40.12
CA THR A 165 14.75 2.52 40.86
C THR A 165 14.49 3.95 40.39
N LEU A 166 15.43 4.53 39.63
CA LEU A 166 15.33 5.89 39.08
C LEU A 166 14.72 5.88 37.67
N SER A 167 14.32 7.04 37.17
CA SER A 167 13.82 7.20 35.80
C SER A 167 14.84 6.78 34.75
N ALA A 168 14.39 6.12 33.68
CA ALA A 168 15.24 5.69 32.57
C ALA A 168 16.05 6.83 31.94
N SER A 169 15.53 8.06 32.00
CA SER A 169 16.20 9.26 31.47
C SER A 169 17.63 9.44 31.99
N TYR A 170 17.93 9.04 33.23
CA TYR A 170 19.25 9.16 33.83
C TYR A 170 20.31 8.26 33.18
N TYR A 171 19.91 7.17 32.51
CA TYR A 171 20.82 6.15 31.98
C TYR A 171 20.84 6.11 30.45
N THR A 172 20.03 6.93 29.77
CA THR A 172 19.95 6.95 28.29
C THR A 172 21.30 7.20 27.59
N SER A 173 22.22 7.96 28.20
CA SER A 173 23.58 8.19 27.69
C SER A 173 24.58 7.08 28.06
N TYR A 174 24.24 6.24 29.04
CA TYR A 174 25.11 5.19 29.57
C TYR A 174 24.79 3.81 28.98
N ALA A 175 23.50 3.52 28.74
CA ALA A 175 23.06 2.30 28.11
C ALA A 175 23.48 2.23 26.64
N SER A 176 23.63 1.01 26.11
CA SER A 176 23.90 0.84 24.67
C SER A 176 22.70 1.15 23.80
N ASP A 177 21.49 1.00 24.34
CA ASP A 177 20.21 1.28 23.70
C ASP A 177 19.20 1.68 24.79
N SER A 178 18.31 2.63 24.53
CA SER A 178 17.31 3.07 25.51
C SER A 178 16.33 1.95 25.88
N ARG A 179 16.17 0.93 25.04
CA ARG A 179 15.38 -0.27 25.32
C ARG A 179 16.01 -1.17 26.38
N TYR A 180 17.31 -1.06 26.65
CA TYR A 180 17.99 -1.89 27.64
C TYR A 180 17.91 -1.31 29.06
N ILE A 181 17.00 -0.37 29.29
CA ILE A 181 16.78 0.25 30.59
C ILE A 181 15.39 -0.17 31.07
N VAL A 182 15.37 -0.85 32.21
CA VAL A 182 14.15 -1.22 32.93
C VAL A 182 14.09 -0.33 34.18
N ASP A 183 13.16 0.63 34.19
CA ASP A 183 13.04 1.63 35.24
C ASP A 183 11.78 1.46 36.10
N GLY A 184 11.68 2.28 37.15
CA GLY A 184 10.49 2.37 37.99
C GLY A 184 10.31 1.20 38.97
N MET A 185 11.31 0.34 39.11
CA MET A 185 11.27 -0.72 40.14
C MET A 185 11.46 -0.14 41.54
N SER A 186 11.05 -0.92 42.55
CA SER A 186 11.49 -0.72 43.93
C SER A 186 12.24 -1.96 44.41
N TRP A 187 13.12 -1.80 45.40
CA TRP A 187 13.81 -2.94 46.02
C TRP A 187 12.85 -4.03 46.55
N SER A 188 11.63 -3.66 46.96
CA SER A 188 10.59 -4.61 47.38
C SER A 188 9.87 -5.33 46.24
N THR A 189 9.96 -4.83 45.01
CA THR A 189 9.27 -5.36 43.82
C THR A 189 10.22 -5.89 42.75
N ILE A 190 11.53 -5.77 42.94
CA ILE A 190 12.56 -6.14 41.96
C ILE A 190 12.37 -7.55 41.38
N THR A 191 11.99 -8.54 42.19
CA THR A 191 11.75 -9.93 41.74
C THR A 191 10.62 -10.06 40.71
N THR A 192 9.67 -9.12 40.67
CA THR A 192 8.60 -9.09 39.67
C THR A 192 9.09 -8.68 38.28
N TYR A 193 10.29 -8.07 38.19
CA TYR A 193 10.87 -7.59 36.94
C TYR A 193 11.72 -8.64 36.21
N VAL A 194 11.94 -9.84 36.78
CA VAL A 194 12.76 -10.90 36.16
C VAL A 194 12.30 -11.21 34.75
N SER A 195 11.00 -11.44 34.57
CA SER A 195 10.37 -11.72 33.28
C SER A 195 10.66 -10.61 32.27
N LEU A 196 10.47 -9.35 32.69
CA LEU A 196 10.67 -8.18 31.85
C LEU A 196 12.13 -7.99 31.45
N VAL A 197 13.07 -8.16 32.38
CA VAL A 197 14.51 -8.07 32.11
C VAL A 197 14.93 -9.13 31.09
N VAL A 198 14.49 -10.37 31.27
CA VAL A 198 14.78 -11.46 30.33
C VAL A 198 14.23 -11.15 28.95
N THR A 199 12.96 -10.74 28.83
CA THR A 199 12.31 -10.52 27.53
C THR A 199 12.65 -9.20 26.86
N THR A 200 13.35 -8.29 27.56
CA THR A 200 13.72 -6.99 27.00
C THR A 200 15.20 -6.93 26.67
N LEU A 201 16.05 -7.53 27.52
CA LEU A 201 17.50 -7.46 27.36
C LEU A 201 18.03 -8.76 26.73
N PHE A 202 17.86 -9.90 27.39
CA PHE A 202 18.62 -11.10 27.04
C PHE A 202 17.98 -11.93 25.93
N CYS A 203 16.65 -12.04 25.91
CA CYS A 203 15.86 -12.77 24.92
C CYS A 203 14.69 -11.90 24.44
N PRO A 204 14.97 -10.87 23.61
CA PRO A 204 13.92 -10.00 23.11
C PRO A 204 12.82 -10.77 22.38
N ALA A 205 11.59 -10.25 22.47
CA ALA A 205 10.44 -10.83 21.76
C ALA A 205 10.56 -10.78 20.23
N TYR A 206 11.59 -10.13 19.66
CA TYR A 206 11.88 -10.06 18.23
C TYR A 206 13.15 -10.87 17.89
N CYS A 207 13.06 -11.67 16.83
CA CYS A 207 14.14 -12.57 16.43
C CYS A 207 15.21 -11.83 15.61
N GLU A 208 16.24 -11.21 16.19
CA GLU A 208 17.32 -10.54 15.42
C GLU A 208 17.84 -11.41 14.26
N THR A 209 18.73 -12.35 14.57
CA THR A 209 19.05 -13.52 13.74
C THR A 209 19.15 -14.67 14.72
N PHE A 210 18.21 -15.59 14.63
CA PHE A 210 17.97 -16.61 15.64
C PHE A 210 17.96 -17.98 14.98
N PHE A 211 18.79 -18.88 15.51
CA PHE A 211 18.87 -20.26 15.03
C PHE A 211 18.39 -21.22 16.10
N PHE A 212 17.32 -21.97 15.85
CA PHE A 212 16.89 -23.03 16.75
C PHE A 212 17.02 -24.39 16.07
N TYR A 213 17.65 -25.32 16.79
CA TYR A 213 17.99 -26.66 16.35
C TYR A 213 18.62 -27.45 17.49
N TYR A 214 18.63 -28.78 17.36
CA TYR A 214 19.51 -29.62 18.15
C TYR A 214 20.91 -29.67 17.52
N GLU A 215 21.94 -29.22 18.25
CA GLU A 215 23.32 -29.26 17.78
C GLU A 215 23.84 -30.70 17.75
N LEU A 216 23.79 -31.32 16.57
CA LEU A 216 24.36 -32.64 16.35
C LEU A 216 25.89 -32.57 16.40
N PRO A 217 26.57 -33.46 17.14
CA PRO A 217 28.03 -33.52 17.15
C PRO A 217 28.59 -33.68 15.73
N SER A 218 29.65 -32.94 15.41
CA SER A 218 30.30 -32.98 14.09
C SER A 218 30.84 -34.36 13.69
N SER A 219 31.11 -35.24 14.67
CA SER A 219 31.52 -36.62 14.49
C SER A 219 30.36 -37.59 14.17
N MET A 220 29.11 -37.11 14.18
CA MET A 220 27.94 -37.97 14.18
C MET A 220 27.32 -38.09 12.77
N ASN A 221 27.26 -39.34 12.28
CA ASN A 221 26.56 -39.67 11.05
C ASN A 221 25.05 -39.76 11.34
N VAL A 222 24.27 -38.97 10.61
CA VAL A 222 22.81 -39.06 10.61
C VAL A 222 22.38 -40.35 9.90
N ILE A 223 21.35 -41.01 10.42
CA ILE A 223 20.77 -42.22 9.82
C ILE A 223 19.60 -41.86 8.91
N ALA A 224 19.35 -42.72 7.92
CA ALA A 224 18.22 -42.58 7.02
C ALA A 224 16.91 -42.88 7.75
N ASP A 225 15.90 -42.06 7.49
CA ASP A 225 14.54 -42.32 7.91
C ASP A 225 13.79 -43.01 6.76
N THR A 226 13.31 -44.23 6.99
CA THR A 226 12.66 -45.03 5.95
C THR A 226 11.13 -44.91 5.97
N ASN A 227 10.58 -44.12 6.90
CA ASN A 227 9.15 -43.90 7.01
C ASN A 227 8.63 -43.03 5.87
N SER A 228 7.43 -43.32 5.39
CA SER A 228 6.71 -42.57 4.37
C SER A 228 5.26 -42.34 4.80
N ASP A 229 4.63 -41.32 4.23
CA ASP A 229 3.28 -40.89 4.66
C ASP A 229 3.24 -40.60 6.16
N VAL A 230 4.21 -39.80 6.61
CA VAL A 230 4.50 -39.55 8.03
C VAL A 230 4.65 -38.07 8.31
N GLY A 231 4.05 -37.60 9.41
CA GLY A 231 4.19 -36.24 9.93
C GLY A 231 5.11 -36.22 11.15
N TYR A 232 5.97 -35.21 11.22
CA TYR A 232 6.81 -34.91 12.37
C TYR A 232 6.44 -33.56 12.96
N TYR A 233 6.42 -33.47 14.28
CA TYR A 233 6.21 -32.23 15.02
C TYR A 233 7.32 -32.09 16.04
N LEU A 234 8.13 -31.05 15.86
CA LEU A 234 9.18 -30.67 16.78
C LEU A 234 8.53 -29.81 17.85
N SER A 235 8.40 -30.37 19.05
CA SER A 235 7.68 -29.71 20.13
C SER A 235 8.40 -28.45 20.60
N GLY A 236 7.67 -27.34 20.74
CA GLY A 236 8.19 -26.16 21.42
C GLY A 236 8.52 -26.39 22.91
N THR A 237 8.05 -27.49 23.51
CA THR A 237 8.47 -27.89 24.86
C THR A 237 9.88 -28.48 24.89
N ASP A 238 10.41 -28.92 23.75
CA ASP A 238 11.81 -29.30 23.66
C ASP A 238 12.66 -28.04 23.53
N LYS A 239 13.56 -27.79 24.49
CA LYS A 239 14.44 -26.60 24.51
C LYS A 239 15.16 -26.36 23.19
N ALA A 240 15.53 -27.43 22.47
CA ALA A 240 16.22 -27.37 21.19
C ALA A 240 15.39 -26.84 20.01
N TYR A 241 14.06 -26.82 20.15
CA TYR A 241 13.12 -26.39 19.10
C TYR A 241 12.21 -25.25 19.57
N PHE A 242 12.51 -24.65 20.72
CA PHE A 242 11.73 -23.55 21.27
C PHE A 242 12.02 -22.24 20.54
N LEU A 243 10.96 -21.64 20.01
CA LEU A 243 10.98 -20.32 19.42
C LEU A 243 10.44 -19.29 20.42
N HIS A 244 11.34 -18.49 20.99
CA HIS A 244 11.01 -17.50 22.02
C HIS A 244 10.52 -16.15 21.48
N CYS A 245 10.66 -15.92 20.18
CA CYS A 245 10.51 -14.62 19.56
C CYS A 245 9.59 -14.69 18.33
N CYS A 246 9.02 -13.55 17.98
CA CYS A 246 8.30 -13.35 16.74
C CYS A 246 9.29 -12.94 15.64
N GLY A 247 9.12 -13.48 14.44
CA GLY A 247 10.05 -13.23 13.35
C GLY A 247 9.68 -13.93 12.05
N SER A 248 10.68 -14.05 11.19
CA SER A 248 10.58 -14.47 9.81
C SER A 248 11.47 -15.66 9.51
N LEU A 249 10.92 -16.83 9.17
CA LEU A 249 11.73 -17.95 8.67
C LEU A 249 12.36 -17.56 7.34
N SER A 250 13.65 -17.29 7.38
CA SER A 250 14.43 -16.88 6.21
C SER A 250 15.01 -18.08 5.46
N SER A 251 15.45 -19.09 6.21
CA SER A 251 16.12 -20.26 5.65
C SER A 251 16.09 -21.45 6.59
N MET A 252 16.32 -22.62 6.00
CA MET A 252 16.43 -23.89 6.67
C MET A 252 17.66 -24.62 6.13
N GLU A 253 18.59 -24.94 7.01
CA GLU A 253 19.72 -25.82 6.73
C GLU A 253 19.34 -27.26 7.11
N TYR A 254 19.69 -28.23 6.29
CA TYR A 254 19.39 -29.62 6.58
C TYR A 254 20.47 -30.56 6.04
N LYS A 255 20.56 -31.76 6.63
CA LYS A 255 21.34 -32.88 6.09
C LYS A 255 20.39 -34.03 5.74
N ALA A 256 20.20 -34.23 4.44
CA ALA A 256 19.35 -35.28 3.91
C ALA A 256 20.15 -36.54 3.57
N THR A 257 19.56 -37.71 3.82
CA THR A 257 20.18 -39.01 3.51
C THR A 257 19.77 -39.54 2.14
N THR A 258 18.61 -39.09 1.66
CA THR A 258 18.09 -39.34 0.31
C THR A 258 17.45 -38.06 -0.22
N SER A 259 17.21 -37.99 -1.53
CA SER A 259 16.41 -36.92 -2.12
C SER A 259 14.92 -37.26 -2.00
N GLY A 260 14.07 -36.25 -1.93
CA GLY A 260 12.63 -36.43 -1.76
C GLY A 260 11.89 -35.10 -1.65
N THR A 261 10.69 -35.13 -1.10
CA THR A 261 9.86 -33.95 -0.90
C THR A 261 9.29 -33.96 0.51
N ILE A 262 9.31 -32.81 1.17
CA ILE A 262 8.59 -32.59 2.41
C ILE A 262 7.59 -31.45 2.24
N MET A 263 6.52 -31.49 3.02
CA MET A 263 5.64 -30.35 3.26
C MET A 263 6.02 -29.77 4.60
N LEU A 264 6.80 -28.69 4.61
CA LEU A 264 7.14 -27.97 5.84
C LEU A 264 5.87 -27.34 6.41
N GLN A 265 5.68 -27.45 7.72
CA GLN A 265 4.49 -27.03 8.44
C GLN A 265 4.85 -26.17 9.65
N ILE A 266 4.10 -25.10 9.87
CA ILE A 266 4.14 -24.30 11.10
C ILE A 266 2.83 -24.48 11.84
N TRP A 267 2.92 -24.76 13.13
CA TRP A 267 1.81 -25.10 14.00
C TRP A 267 1.66 -24.07 15.10
N ARG A 268 0.50 -23.40 15.11
CA ARG A 268 0.05 -22.57 16.23
C ARG A 268 -0.75 -23.46 17.14
N THR A 269 -0.11 -23.99 18.17
CA THR A 269 -0.65 -25.09 18.99
C THR A 269 -0.95 -26.31 18.11
N ASP A 270 -2.20 -26.78 18.05
CA ASP A 270 -2.66 -27.91 17.24
C ASP A 270 -3.25 -27.48 15.88
N THR A 271 -3.17 -26.19 15.52
CA THR A 271 -3.72 -25.67 14.26
C THR A 271 -2.62 -25.38 13.26
N LEU A 272 -2.76 -25.90 12.04
CA LEU A 272 -1.81 -25.68 10.95
C LEU A 272 -1.90 -24.22 10.47
N ALA A 273 -0.86 -23.43 10.74
CA ALA A 273 -0.82 -22.01 10.41
C ALA A 273 -0.22 -21.75 9.03
N TYR A 274 0.70 -22.59 8.59
CA TYR A 274 1.36 -22.47 7.29
C TYR A 274 1.83 -23.82 6.80
N GLN A 275 1.81 -24.02 5.48
CA GLN A 275 2.40 -25.19 4.84
C GLN A 275 2.99 -24.82 3.48
N THR A 276 4.17 -25.36 3.16
CA THR A 276 4.76 -25.26 1.83
C THR A 276 5.50 -26.52 1.44
N THR A 277 5.57 -26.79 0.13
CA THR A 277 6.25 -27.98 -0.41
C THR A 277 7.70 -27.64 -0.74
N ILE A 278 8.64 -28.40 -0.20
CA ILE A 278 10.08 -28.22 -0.40
C ILE A 278 10.66 -29.48 -1.04
N SER A 279 11.37 -29.30 -2.15
CA SER A 279 12.17 -30.36 -2.76
C SER A 279 13.52 -30.47 -2.04
N ILE A 280 13.82 -31.68 -1.56
CA ILE A 280 15.00 -31.97 -0.75
C ILE A 280 15.99 -32.77 -1.59
N SER A 281 17.22 -32.29 -1.66
CA SER A 281 18.35 -33.00 -2.28
C SER A 281 19.20 -33.68 -1.22
N ALA A 282 19.70 -34.88 -1.50
CA ALA A 282 20.61 -35.59 -0.61
C ALA A 282 21.88 -34.77 -0.30
N GLY A 283 22.40 -34.89 0.93
CA GLY A 283 23.55 -34.14 1.42
C GLY A 283 23.18 -32.96 2.31
N THR A 284 24.18 -32.12 2.64
CA THR A 284 23.97 -30.89 3.42
C THR A 284 23.61 -29.75 2.48
N GLN A 285 22.44 -29.16 2.68
CA GLN A 285 21.90 -28.11 1.82
C GLN A 285 21.25 -27.01 2.64
N THR A 286 21.03 -25.85 2.02
CA THR A 286 20.26 -24.73 2.57
C THR A 286 19.12 -24.42 1.63
N HIS A 287 17.92 -24.30 2.17
CA HIS A 287 16.75 -23.76 1.47
C HIS A 287 16.47 -22.36 1.98
N THR A 288 16.26 -21.40 1.07
CA THR A 288 15.92 -20.01 1.40
C THR A 288 14.48 -19.74 1.00
N PHE A 289 13.72 -19.13 1.89
CA PHE A 289 12.32 -18.79 1.65
C PHE A 289 12.20 -17.42 0.98
N SER A 290 11.38 -17.36 -0.07
CA SER A 290 11.00 -16.11 -0.74
C SER A 290 9.57 -16.26 -1.29
N PRO A 291 8.57 -15.56 -0.72
CA PRO A 291 8.65 -14.70 0.47
C PRO A 291 9.07 -15.48 1.73
N LYS A 292 9.52 -14.78 2.77
CA LYS A 292 9.79 -15.40 4.07
C LYS A 292 8.49 -15.86 4.72
N VAL A 293 8.59 -16.70 5.75
CA VAL A 293 7.42 -17.26 6.44
C VAL A 293 7.30 -16.67 7.84
N ALA A 294 6.15 -16.07 8.15
CA ALA A 294 5.89 -15.49 9.46
C ALA A 294 5.85 -16.56 10.58
N PHE A 295 6.47 -16.23 11.71
CA PHE A 295 6.56 -17.03 12.91
C PHE A 295 6.11 -16.22 14.13
N LEU A 296 5.28 -16.83 14.98
CA LEU A 296 4.95 -16.30 16.30
C LEU A 296 5.78 -16.99 17.38
N ALA A 297 5.97 -16.31 18.52
CA ALA A 297 6.54 -16.95 19.70
C ALA A 297 5.70 -18.17 20.10
N ASN A 298 6.38 -19.27 20.44
CA ASN A 298 5.82 -20.59 20.74
C ASN A 298 5.21 -21.37 19.55
N ASP A 299 5.35 -20.88 18.31
CA ASP A 299 5.03 -21.70 17.15
C ASP A 299 5.94 -22.95 17.15
N ALA A 300 5.34 -24.09 16.80
CA ALA A 300 6.06 -25.33 16.61
C ALA A 300 6.28 -25.59 15.12
N VAL A 301 7.41 -26.24 14.80
CA VAL A 301 7.76 -26.57 13.42
C VAL A 301 7.65 -28.06 13.22
N GLY A 302 7.15 -28.44 12.06
CA GLY A 302 7.05 -29.83 11.67
C GLY A 302 7.14 -29.98 10.17
N TRP A 303 7.01 -31.21 9.71
CA TRP A 303 6.80 -31.46 8.30
C TRP A 303 6.07 -32.77 8.09
N TYR A 304 5.33 -32.83 6.99
CA TYR A 304 4.75 -34.06 6.48
C TYR A 304 5.56 -34.56 5.28
N SER A 305 5.89 -35.85 5.28
CA SER A 305 6.60 -36.52 4.20
C SER A 305 5.64 -37.47 3.48
N PRO A 306 5.12 -37.10 2.29
CA PRO A 306 4.25 -38.00 1.52
C PRO A 306 5.01 -39.22 0.98
N GLY A 307 6.29 -39.05 0.66
CA GLY A 307 7.23 -40.13 0.34
C GLY A 307 8.11 -40.48 1.54
N VAL A 308 9.19 -41.24 1.29
CA VAL A 308 10.22 -41.52 2.31
C VAL A 308 10.79 -40.21 2.84
N ASN A 309 10.82 -40.03 4.17
CA ASN A 309 11.35 -38.83 4.81
C ASN A 309 12.84 -38.65 4.45
N PRO A 310 13.20 -37.56 3.73
CA PRO A 310 14.58 -37.39 3.27
C PRO A 310 15.51 -36.86 4.37
N ILE A 311 14.97 -36.20 5.40
CA ILE A 311 15.73 -35.54 6.47
C ILE A 311 16.37 -36.60 7.37
N GLY A 312 17.70 -36.55 7.49
CA GLY A 312 18.43 -37.44 8.37
C GLY A 312 18.09 -37.21 9.83
N LYS A 313 18.08 -38.28 10.62
CA LYS A 313 17.87 -38.20 12.07
C LYS A 313 18.98 -38.89 12.84
N MET A 314 19.01 -38.65 14.13
CA MET A 314 19.79 -39.39 15.11
C MET A 314 18.83 -39.90 16.17
N THR A 315 18.98 -41.17 16.55
CA THR A 315 18.28 -41.77 17.69
C THR A 315 19.24 -41.95 18.86
N ASN A 316 18.70 -41.95 20.07
CA ASN A 316 19.45 -42.05 21.32
C ASN A 316 20.42 -40.87 21.52
N CYS A 317 19.96 -39.65 21.22
CA CYS A 317 20.70 -38.48 21.69
C CYS A 317 20.75 -38.44 23.23
N THR A 318 21.70 -37.67 23.77
CA THR A 318 21.88 -37.54 25.22
C THR A 318 22.11 -36.07 25.59
N GLY A 319 21.89 -35.74 26.86
CA GLY A 319 22.06 -34.39 27.40
C GLY A 319 20.78 -33.58 27.46
N ASP A 320 20.84 -32.42 28.10
CA ASP A 320 19.67 -31.64 28.50
C ASP A 320 18.92 -30.98 27.32
N LEU A 321 19.55 -30.89 26.15
CA LEU A 321 18.94 -30.39 24.93
C LEU A 321 18.39 -31.50 24.03
N CYS A 322 18.61 -32.77 24.36
CA CYS A 322 18.11 -33.88 23.55
C CYS A 322 16.57 -33.90 23.56
N PRO A 323 15.91 -33.84 22.39
CA PRO A 323 14.45 -33.77 22.32
C PRO A 323 13.76 -34.96 22.97
N LYS A 324 12.69 -34.71 23.72
CA LYS A 324 11.88 -35.70 24.44
C LYS A 324 10.43 -35.75 23.96
N ASP A 325 9.90 -34.62 23.50
CA ASP A 325 8.49 -34.43 23.19
C ASP A 325 8.18 -34.37 21.69
N THR A 326 9.18 -34.61 20.84
CA THR A 326 8.99 -34.75 19.40
C THR A 326 7.94 -35.82 19.08
N ARG A 327 7.02 -35.51 18.16
CA ARG A 327 5.92 -36.41 17.79
C ARG A 327 6.02 -36.92 16.36
N GLN A 328 5.49 -38.12 16.16
CA GLN A 328 5.30 -38.75 14.86
C GLN A 328 3.85 -39.17 14.67
N ALA A 329 3.25 -38.70 13.58
CA ALA A 329 1.93 -39.10 13.13
C ALA A 329 2.05 -39.99 11.89
N ASP A 330 1.58 -41.23 11.98
CA ASP A 330 1.50 -42.13 10.83
C ASP A 330 0.21 -41.85 10.04
N LYS A 331 0.31 -41.80 8.71
CA LYS A 331 -0.84 -41.61 7.80
C LYS A 331 -1.61 -40.32 8.03
N MET A 332 -0.89 -39.23 8.28
CA MET A 332 -1.45 -37.89 8.48
C MET A 332 -2.25 -37.40 7.26
N GLY A 333 -1.85 -37.82 6.05
CA GLY A 333 -2.42 -37.32 4.80
C GLY A 333 -2.09 -35.85 4.56
N THR A 334 -2.75 -35.24 3.57
CA THR A 334 -2.58 -33.82 3.26
C THR A 334 -3.56 -32.97 4.07
N LEU A 335 -3.04 -31.94 4.73
CA LEU A 335 -3.84 -30.93 5.43
C LEU A 335 -3.80 -29.59 4.70
N ALA A 336 -4.85 -28.80 4.88
CA ALA A 336 -4.91 -27.41 4.45
C ALA A 336 -4.63 -26.47 5.64
N THR A 337 -4.11 -25.28 5.37
CA THR A 337 -3.97 -24.23 6.39
C THR A 337 -5.31 -23.98 7.10
N GLY A 338 -5.27 -23.85 8.42
CA GLY A 338 -6.44 -23.77 9.30
C GLY A 338 -6.95 -25.14 9.81
N ALA A 339 -6.42 -26.26 9.31
CA ALA A 339 -6.78 -27.58 9.82
C ALA A 339 -6.26 -27.81 11.24
N TYR A 340 -7.08 -28.47 12.05
CA TYR A 340 -6.72 -28.93 13.39
C TYR A 340 -6.16 -30.36 13.34
N PHE A 341 -5.05 -30.61 14.04
CA PHE A 341 -4.50 -31.94 14.26
C PHE A 341 -4.07 -32.12 15.71
N ALA A 342 -4.63 -33.11 16.39
CA ALA A 342 -4.39 -33.38 17.81
C ALA A 342 -3.02 -34.06 18.03
N TRP A 343 -1.93 -33.29 18.07
CA TRP A 343 -0.56 -33.82 18.21
C TRP A 343 -0.33 -34.61 19.49
N TYR A 344 -1.11 -34.37 20.54
CA TYR A 344 -1.04 -35.15 21.78
C TYR A 344 -1.41 -36.63 21.59
N THR A 345 -2.16 -36.97 20.52
CA THR A 345 -2.52 -38.35 20.18
C THR A 345 -1.45 -39.08 19.36
N ALA A 346 -0.50 -38.33 18.80
CA ALA A 346 0.58 -38.87 17.98
C ALA A 346 1.66 -39.54 18.84
N SER A 347 2.38 -40.49 18.23
CA SER A 347 3.42 -41.27 18.88
C SER A 347 4.57 -40.38 19.33
N TYR A 348 5.06 -40.59 20.55
CA TYR A 348 6.28 -39.93 21.01
C TYR A 348 7.52 -40.52 20.32
N LEU A 349 8.45 -39.65 19.95
CA LEU A 349 9.79 -39.98 19.50
C LEU A 349 10.83 -39.36 20.44
N PRO A 350 10.95 -39.87 21.68
CA PRO A 350 11.97 -39.37 22.58
C PRO A 350 13.36 -39.71 22.04
N ASP A 351 14.34 -38.91 22.43
CA ASP A 351 15.75 -39.10 22.11
C ASP A 351 16.06 -39.11 20.61
N THR A 352 15.17 -38.51 19.82
CA THR A 352 15.30 -38.42 18.38
C THR A 352 15.47 -36.97 17.96
N ALA A 353 16.63 -36.67 17.38
CA ALA A 353 16.94 -35.34 16.86
C ALA A 353 17.05 -35.39 15.33
N PHE A 354 16.45 -34.42 14.66
CA PHE A 354 16.55 -34.28 13.21
C PHE A 354 17.69 -33.34 12.83
N ALA A 355 18.35 -33.66 11.70
CA ALA A 355 19.44 -32.87 11.15
C ALA A 355 18.91 -31.70 10.34
N ILE A 356 18.25 -30.79 11.05
CA ILE A 356 17.55 -29.64 10.53
C ILE A 356 17.79 -28.44 11.44
N LYS A 357 18.05 -27.29 10.85
CA LYS A 357 18.33 -26.05 11.53
C LYS A 357 17.57 -24.92 10.86
N PHE A 358 16.80 -24.19 11.67
CA PHE A 358 15.97 -23.09 11.20
C PHE A 358 16.65 -21.76 11.49
N ASN A 359 16.51 -20.82 10.58
CA ASN A 359 17.04 -19.47 10.72
C ASN A 359 15.89 -18.45 10.63
N VAL A 360 15.60 -17.82 11.76
CA VAL A 360 14.58 -16.79 11.88
C VAL A 360 15.26 -15.44 11.99
N VAL A 361 14.79 -14.47 11.21
CA VAL A 361 15.29 -13.10 11.23
C VAL A 361 14.16 -12.15 11.61
N ASN A 362 14.49 -10.90 11.91
CA ASN A 362 13.47 -9.90 12.20
C ASN A 362 12.55 -9.76 10.98
N THR A 363 11.26 -9.58 11.27
CA THR A 363 10.31 -9.16 10.25
C THR A 363 10.68 -7.75 9.78
N THR A 364 10.43 -7.43 8.51
CA THR A 364 10.60 -6.04 8.07
C THR A 364 9.33 -5.26 8.37
N GLU A 365 9.43 -3.95 8.61
CA GLU A 365 8.21 -3.15 8.74
C GLU A 365 7.40 -3.22 7.43
N PRO A 366 6.06 -3.37 7.51
CA PRO A 366 5.21 -3.27 6.33
C PRO A 366 5.43 -1.95 5.60
N THR A 367 5.34 -1.97 4.29
CA THR A 367 5.56 -0.79 3.45
C THR A 367 4.30 -0.46 2.67
N PHE A 368 3.94 0.82 2.69
CA PHE A 368 2.87 1.35 1.86
C PHE A 368 3.45 1.89 0.55
N THR A 369 2.81 1.54 -0.56
CA THR A 369 3.00 2.21 -1.84
C THR A 369 1.69 2.86 -2.25
N GLN A 370 1.74 4.18 -2.48
CA GLN A 370 0.59 4.99 -2.87
C GLN A 370 0.82 5.53 -4.30
N SER A 371 -0.23 5.50 -5.12
CA SER A 371 -0.28 6.28 -6.36
C SER A 371 -0.47 7.77 -6.05
N SER A 372 0.18 8.66 -6.82
CA SER A 372 0.08 10.14 -6.87
C SER A 372 -1.18 10.80 -6.27
N PRO A 373 -1.12 12.09 -5.86
CA PRO A 373 -2.27 12.79 -5.27
C PRO A 373 -3.56 12.58 -6.06
N VAL A 374 -4.63 12.23 -5.33
CA VAL A 374 -5.90 11.77 -5.89
C VAL A 374 -6.88 12.94 -5.91
N TYR A 375 -7.48 13.20 -7.08
CA TYR A 375 -8.52 14.20 -7.27
C TYR A 375 -9.82 13.53 -7.69
N ILE A 376 -10.91 13.81 -6.98
CA ILE A 376 -12.23 13.25 -7.28
C ILE A 376 -13.31 14.33 -7.23
N SER A 377 -14.42 14.09 -7.91
CA SER A 377 -15.60 14.96 -7.84
C SER A 377 -16.32 14.79 -6.50
N GLU A 378 -16.89 15.86 -5.96
CA GLU A 378 -17.77 15.77 -4.78
C GLU A 378 -19.06 14.96 -5.04
N ASN A 379 -19.43 14.73 -6.31
CA ASN A 379 -20.56 13.86 -6.70
C ASN A 379 -20.15 12.42 -7.04
N THR A 380 -18.92 12.04 -6.71
CA THR A 380 -18.46 10.67 -6.93
C THR A 380 -19.46 9.69 -6.32
N VAL A 381 -19.90 8.71 -7.13
CA VAL A 381 -20.93 7.75 -6.71
C VAL A 381 -20.38 6.84 -5.60
N VAL A 382 -21.19 6.59 -4.57
CA VAL A 382 -20.87 5.63 -3.50
C VAL A 382 -20.61 4.25 -4.09
N GLY A 383 -19.52 3.61 -3.67
CA GLY A 383 -18.99 2.36 -4.21
C GLY A 383 -17.85 2.54 -5.22
N THR A 384 -17.58 3.77 -5.67
CA THR A 384 -16.47 4.05 -6.59
C THR A 384 -15.13 3.88 -5.87
N SER A 385 -14.21 3.13 -6.47
CA SER A 385 -12.81 3.06 -6.01
C SER A 385 -12.03 4.28 -6.50
N VAL A 386 -11.43 5.01 -5.58
CA VAL A 386 -10.82 6.33 -5.82
C VAL A 386 -9.31 6.33 -5.74
N ALA A 387 -8.72 5.38 -5.02
CA ALA A 387 -7.28 5.27 -4.86
C ALA A 387 -6.86 3.81 -4.68
N VAL A 388 -5.58 3.53 -4.96
CA VAL A 388 -4.96 2.24 -4.68
C VAL A 388 -3.82 2.45 -3.70
N VAL A 389 -3.86 1.70 -2.60
CA VAL A 389 -2.81 1.63 -1.60
C VAL A 389 -2.40 0.17 -1.50
N SER A 390 -1.21 -0.11 -2.03
CA SER A 390 -0.64 -1.44 -1.99
C SER A 390 0.23 -1.60 -0.75
N LEU A 391 0.06 -2.73 -0.08
CA LEU A 391 0.84 -3.13 1.06
C LEU A 391 1.85 -4.18 0.62
N THR A 392 3.12 -3.95 0.93
CA THR A 392 4.19 -4.93 0.72
C THR A 392 4.85 -5.25 2.04
N HIS A 393 5.02 -6.54 2.29
CA HIS A 393 5.71 -7.07 3.47
C HIS A 393 6.55 -8.27 2.99
N ASP A 394 7.74 -8.45 3.53
CA ASP A 394 8.67 -9.49 3.08
C ASP A 394 8.23 -10.91 3.49
N GLU A 395 7.20 -10.99 4.32
CA GLU A 395 6.59 -12.21 4.81
C GLU A 395 5.19 -12.39 4.20
N GLY A 396 4.87 -13.63 3.80
CA GLY A 396 3.53 -13.99 3.34
C GLY A 396 2.48 -14.10 4.46
N GLY A 397 2.65 -13.38 5.58
CA GLY A 397 1.75 -13.39 6.73
C GLY A 397 0.53 -12.48 6.55
N ASP A 398 -0.51 -12.71 7.36
CA ASP A 398 -1.71 -11.86 7.38
C ASP A 398 -1.38 -10.50 8.00
N LEU A 399 -1.69 -9.42 7.27
CA LEU A 399 -1.58 -8.04 7.74
C LEU A 399 -2.94 -7.55 8.23
N VAL A 400 -2.97 -6.89 9.39
CA VAL A 400 -4.17 -6.26 9.92
C VAL A 400 -4.08 -4.76 9.66
N VAL A 401 -5.05 -4.22 8.94
CA VAL A 401 -5.07 -2.80 8.55
C VAL A 401 -6.21 -2.10 9.28
N SER A 402 -5.92 -0.97 9.91
CA SER A 402 -6.96 -0.12 10.50
C SER A 402 -7.82 0.50 9.40
N PRO A 403 -9.13 0.69 9.61
CA PRO A 403 -9.93 1.45 8.67
C PRO A 403 -9.40 2.89 8.53
N PRO A 404 -9.62 3.56 7.38
CA PRO A 404 -9.27 4.96 7.18
C PRO A 404 -9.88 5.87 8.27
N SER A 405 -9.16 6.93 8.65
CA SER A 405 -9.63 7.93 9.64
C SER A 405 -10.77 8.85 9.14
N SER A 406 -11.60 8.39 8.20
CA SER A 406 -12.69 9.17 7.58
C SER A 406 -13.97 8.33 7.51
N PRO A 407 -15.14 8.94 7.76
CA PRO A 407 -16.42 8.23 7.62
C PRO A 407 -16.86 8.03 6.16
N TYR A 408 -16.19 8.65 5.20
CA TYR A 408 -16.58 8.63 3.78
C TYR A 408 -15.89 7.54 2.98
N PHE A 409 -14.75 7.01 3.47
CA PHE A 409 -13.90 6.09 2.72
C PHE A 409 -13.64 4.81 3.50
N ASP A 410 -13.53 3.70 2.78
CA ASP A 410 -13.15 2.40 3.32
C ASP A 410 -11.98 1.81 2.53
N TYR A 411 -11.23 0.91 3.16
CA TYR A 411 -10.06 0.24 2.59
C TYR A 411 -10.28 -1.27 2.53
N ASN A 412 -10.18 -1.84 1.33
CA ASN A 412 -10.21 -3.28 1.13
C ASN A 412 -8.78 -3.85 1.20
N SER A 413 -8.47 -4.57 2.28
CA SER A 413 -7.14 -5.16 2.50
C SER A 413 -6.75 -6.25 1.50
N THR A 414 -7.72 -6.86 0.81
CA THR A 414 -7.44 -7.90 -0.19
C THR A 414 -7.09 -7.30 -1.55
N SER A 415 -7.78 -6.23 -1.96
CA SER A 415 -7.56 -5.59 -3.27
C SER A 415 -6.66 -4.36 -3.22
N GLY A 416 -6.41 -3.80 -2.04
CA GLY A 416 -5.70 -2.54 -1.86
C GLY A 416 -6.48 -1.30 -2.29
N LEU A 417 -7.79 -1.42 -2.55
CA LEU A 417 -8.61 -0.32 -3.06
C LEU A 417 -9.22 0.51 -1.93
N ILE A 418 -9.12 1.83 -2.05
CA ILE A 418 -9.90 2.77 -1.26
C ILE A 418 -11.16 3.12 -2.03
N SER A 419 -12.32 2.93 -1.40
CA SER A 419 -13.62 3.20 -2.03
C SER A 419 -14.48 4.14 -1.21
N LEU A 420 -15.30 4.92 -1.90
CA LEU A 420 -16.26 5.81 -1.25
C LEU A 420 -17.44 4.99 -0.69
N ILE A 421 -17.74 5.12 0.60
CA ILE A 421 -18.82 4.39 1.28
C ILE A 421 -19.99 5.27 1.73
N SER A 422 -19.80 6.58 1.74
CA SER A 422 -20.84 7.56 2.06
C SER A 422 -20.73 8.76 1.11
N PRO A 423 -21.85 9.42 0.74
CA PRO A 423 -21.81 10.62 -0.08
C PRO A 423 -20.91 11.69 0.53
N LEU A 424 -20.14 12.36 -0.32
CA LEU A 424 -19.28 13.47 0.10
C LEU A 424 -20.13 14.74 0.31
N PRO A 425 -19.79 15.58 1.30
CA PRO A 425 -20.39 16.90 1.44
C PRO A 425 -20.06 17.79 0.23
N VAL A 426 -21.07 18.48 -0.27
CA VAL A 426 -20.92 19.53 -1.30
C VAL A 426 -20.43 20.81 -0.63
N THR A 427 -19.20 21.24 -0.93
CA THR A 427 -18.58 22.41 -0.28
C THR A 427 -18.31 23.56 -1.24
N LYS A 428 -18.44 23.34 -2.55
CA LYS A 428 -18.16 24.32 -3.63
C LYS A 428 -16.73 24.87 -3.65
N VAL A 429 -15.82 24.27 -2.89
CA VAL A 429 -14.39 24.60 -2.84
C VAL A 429 -13.57 23.32 -2.79
N GLU A 430 -12.32 23.39 -3.26
CA GLU A 430 -11.43 22.25 -3.14
C GLU A 430 -11.27 21.84 -1.67
N THR A 431 -11.63 20.60 -1.35
CA THR A 431 -11.66 20.11 0.03
C THR A 431 -10.74 18.90 0.18
N PRO A 432 -9.66 18.99 0.98
CA PRO A 432 -8.76 17.88 1.22
C PRO A 432 -9.29 16.93 2.31
N TYR A 433 -9.18 15.63 2.07
CA TYR A 433 -9.44 14.56 3.00
C TYR A 433 -8.13 13.80 3.29
N PHE A 434 -7.75 13.77 4.57
CA PHE A 434 -6.55 13.07 5.03
C PHE A 434 -6.96 11.74 5.66
N LEU A 435 -6.69 10.65 4.95
CA LEU A 435 -6.99 9.29 5.39
C LEU A 435 -5.77 8.68 6.06
N ALA A 436 -5.70 8.76 7.37
CA ALA A 436 -4.68 8.05 8.14
C ALA A 436 -5.06 6.57 8.27
N MET A 437 -4.12 5.69 7.95
CA MET A 437 -4.22 4.25 8.12
C MET A 437 -2.97 3.72 8.81
N VAL A 438 -3.13 2.69 9.62
CA VAL A 438 -2.06 1.98 10.30
C VAL A 438 -2.19 0.49 9.96
N VAL A 439 -1.09 -0.15 9.59
CA VAL A 439 -1.00 -1.60 9.39
C VAL A 439 -0.15 -2.22 10.49
N TYR A 440 -0.57 -3.40 10.93
CA TYR A 440 0.11 -4.24 11.89
C TYR A 440 0.45 -5.57 11.20
N ASP A 441 1.70 -6.01 11.32
CA ASP A 441 2.06 -7.38 10.99
C ASP A 441 1.71 -8.33 12.16
N SER A 442 1.95 -9.63 11.96
CA SER A 442 1.73 -10.66 12.98
C SER A 442 2.65 -10.53 14.21
N CYS A 443 3.75 -9.76 14.09
CA CYS A 443 4.68 -9.43 15.16
C CYS A 443 4.44 -8.05 15.78
N PHE A 444 3.31 -7.40 15.43
CA PHE A 444 2.92 -6.06 15.85
C PHE A 444 3.86 -4.94 15.41
N ASN A 445 4.69 -5.14 14.40
CA ASN A 445 5.38 -4.04 13.74
C ASN A 445 4.35 -3.18 13.01
N THR A 446 4.52 -1.87 13.13
CA THR A 446 3.54 -0.90 12.66
C THR A 446 4.11 -0.04 11.56
N ALA A 447 3.33 0.15 10.50
CA ALA A 447 3.56 1.21 9.54
C ALA A 447 2.31 2.08 9.39
N SER A 448 2.48 3.34 9.03
CA SER A 448 1.38 4.27 8.84
C SER A 448 1.49 5.01 7.52
N VAL A 449 0.36 5.28 6.87
CA VAL A 449 0.27 6.11 5.67
C VAL A 449 -0.84 7.14 5.83
N VAL A 450 -0.67 8.29 5.21
CA VAL A 450 -1.71 9.31 5.07
C VAL A 450 -1.99 9.49 3.59
N VAL A 451 -3.16 9.04 3.15
CA VAL A 451 -3.62 9.24 1.76
C VAL A 451 -4.34 10.57 1.69
N ASN A 452 -3.90 11.44 0.79
CA ASN A 452 -4.55 12.70 0.50
C ASN A 452 -5.48 12.57 -0.71
N ILE A 453 -6.76 12.84 -0.51
CA ILE A 453 -7.78 12.92 -1.55
C ILE A 453 -8.34 14.34 -1.55
N THR A 454 -8.21 15.04 -2.68
CA THR A 454 -8.80 16.38 -2.85
C THR A 454 -10.08 16.26 -3.65
N THR A 455 -11.19 16.75 -3.11
CA THR A 455 -12.43 16.86 -3.87
C THR A 455 -12.50 18.18 -4.61
N PHE A 456 -13.11 18.19 -5.80
CA PHE A 456 -13.46 19.40 -6.53
C PHE A 456 -14.94 19.41 -6.88
N SER A 457 -15.48 20.60 -7.15
CA SER A 457 -16.85 20.79 -7.59
C SER A 457 -16.92 20.73 -9.12
N GLU A 458 -17.81 19.90 -9.67
CA GLU A 458 -18.02 19.84 -11.12
C GLU A 458 -18.87 21.02 -11.60
N PRO A 459 -18.54 21.67 -12.74
CA PRO A 459 -19.36 22.74 -13.31
C PRO A 459 -20.68 22.20 -13.92
N PRO A 460 -21.69 23.06 -14.11
CA PRO A 460 -22.92 22.71 -14.83
C PRO A 460 -22.64 22.27 -16.28
N THR A 461 -23.55 21.47 -16.84
CA THR A 461 -23.48 20.98 -18.23
C THR A 461 -24.75 21.31 -19.02
N PHE A 462 -24.59 21.77 -20.26
CA PHE A 462 -25.69 21.98 -21.21
C PHE A 462 -26.10 20.64 -21.83
N GLN A 463 -27.37 20.24 -21.73
CA GLN A 463 -27.86 18.94 -22.22
C GLN A 463 -28.37 18.98 -23.66
N ASN A 464 -28.92 20.12 -24.09
CA ASN A 464 -29.66 20.23 -25.35
C ASN A 464 -29.43 21.57 -26.07
N LEU A 465 -28.28 22.23 -25.87
CA LEU A 465 -27.94 23.46 -26.58
C LEU A 465 -27.38 23.11 -27.97
N PRO A 466 -28.11 23.38 -29.08
CA PRO A 466 -27.62 23.16 -30.42
C PRO A 466 -26.61 24.25 -30.79
N THR A 467 -25.81 23.97 -31.82
CA THR A 467 -24.87 24.96 -32.37
C THR A 467 -25.62 26.08 -33.11
N GLU A 468 -26.72 25.75 -33.81
CA GLU A 468 -27.47 26.67 -34.67
C GLU A 468 -28.99 26.52 -34.52
N VAL A 469 -29.71 27.65 -34.63
CA VAL A 469 -31.17 27.74 -34.76
C VAL A 469 -31.51 28.66 -35.93
N GLU A 470 -32.42 28.22 -36.80
CA GLU A 470 -32.85 29.02 -37.95
C GLU A 470 -34.09 29.86 -37.63
N LEU A 471 -34.09 31.11 -38.11
CA LEU A 471 -35.17 32.07 -37.88
C LEU A 471 -35.44 32.88 -39.16
N GLY A 472 -36.70 32.98 -39.58
CA GLY A 472 -37.06 33.80 -40.74
C GLY A 472 -36.91 35.29 -40.45
N ASP A 473 -36.49 36.07 -41.45
CA ASP A 473 -36.44 37.54 -41.36
C ASP A 473 -37.82 38.21 -41.32
N ASP A 474 -38.90 37.46 -41.58
CA ASP A 474 -40.29 37.92 -41.50
C ASP A 474 -40.90 37.86 -40.08
N VAL A 475 -40.18 37.28 -39.11
CA VAL A 475 -40.69 37.05 -37.75
C VAL A 475 -40.62 38.33 -36.93
N THR A 476 -41.78 38.90 -36.59
CA THR A 476 -41.92 40.15 -35.82
C THR A 476 -42.59 39.96 -34.46
N GLU A 477 -43.18 38.79 -34.21
CA GLU A 477 -43.80 38.43 -32.94
C GLU A 477 -42.77 37.82 -31.97
N GLU A 478 -43.05 37.93 -30.67
CA GLU A 478 -42.24 37.25 -29.66
C GLU A 478 -42.24 35.74 -29.90
N THR A 479 -41.06 35.17 -30.08
CA THR A 479 -40.90 33.77 -30.49
C THR A 479 -39.94 33.07 -29.54
N LEU A 480 -40.37 31.94 -28.97
CA LEU A 480 -39.49 31.03 -28.23
C LEU A 480 -38.57 30.33 -29.23
N LEU A 481 -37.27 30.59 -29.14
CA LEU A 481 -36.26 29.98 -30.02
C LEU A 481 -35.85 28.61 -29.51
N ILE A 482 -35.52 28.54 -28.22
CA ILE A 482 -35.11 27.29 -27.58
C ILE A 482 -35.31 27.34 -26.06
N VAL A 483 -35.65 26.18 -25.49
CA VAL A 483 -35.51 25.90 -24.06
C VAL A 483 -34.21 25.13 -23.83
N VAL A 484 -33.26 25.77 -23.17
CA VAL A 484 -31.97 25.22 -22.74
C VAL A 484 -32.17 24.49 -21.42
N ASN A 485 -31.78 23.23 -21.38
CA ASN A 485 -31.76 22.38 -20.20
C ASN A 485 -30.32 22.27 -19.72
N VAL A 486 -30.11 22.66 -18.47
CA VAL A 486 -28.80 22.64 -17.83
C VAL A 486 -28.90 21.76 -16.59
N THR A 487 -27.94 20.88 -16.43
CA THR A 487 -27.85 20.01 -15.26
C THR A 487 -26.59 20.35 -14.51
N ASP A 488 -26.73 20.70 -13.23
CA ASP A 488 -25.61 20.76 -12.30
C ASP A 488 -25.49 19.41 -11.59
N PRO A 489 -24.36 18.69 -11.75
CA PRO A 489 -24.11 17.44 -11.05
C PRO A 489 -24.23 17.57 -9.52
N ASN A 490 -23.92 18.73 -8.93
CA ASN A 490 -23.99 18.97 -7.48
C ASN A 490 -25.42 19.29 -6.98
N SER A 491 -26.41 19.33 -7.88
CA SER A 491 -27.82 19.65 -7.59
C SER A 491 -28.04 20.97 -6.84
N ASP A 492 -27.11 21.91 -6.95
CA ASP A 492 -27.26 23.25 -6.41
C ASP A 492 -28.03 24.17 -7.37
N SER A 493 -28.57 25.26 -6.82
CA SER A 493 -29.23 26.28 -7.63
C SER A 493 -28.18 26.95 -8.53
N PHE A 494 -28.30 26.75 -9.84
CA PHE A 494 -27.54 27.48 -10.84
C PHE A 494 -28.39 28.59 -11.45
N SER A 495 -27.74 29.59 -12.05
CA SER A 495 -28.42 30.63 -12.81
C SER A 495 -27.75 30.87 -14.15
N CYS A 496 -28.56 31.00 -15.21
CA CYS A 496 -28.08 31.26 -16.56
C CYS A 496 -28.37 32.69 -16.96
N VAL A 497 -27.37 33.34 -17.56
CA VAL A 497 -27.47 34.72 -18.03
C VAL A 497 -26.96 34.83 -19.47
N GLN A 498 -27.61 35.68 -20.26
CA GLN A 498 -27.08 36.14 -21.53
C GLN A 498 -25.97 37.16 -21.23
N THR A 499 -24.72 36.82 -21.56
CA THR A 499 -23.57 37.70 -21.32
C THR A 499 -23.39 38.72 -22.43
N SER A 500 -23.57 38.31 -23.69
CA SER A 500 -23.48 39.20 -24.84
C SER A 500 -24.18 38.62 -26.08
N VAL A 501 -24.44 39.48 -27.06
CA VAL A 501 -24.93 39.10 -28.40
C VAL A 501 -24.05 39.78 -29.45
N LEU A 502 -23.69 39.06 -30.51
CA LEU A 502 -22.93 39.58 -31.65
C LEU A 502 -23.69 39.35 -32.97
N PRO A 503 -23.94 40.38 -33.80
CA PRO A 503 -23.76 41.82 -33.54
C PRO A 503 -24.58 42.32 -32.33
N ASP A 504 -24.14 43.41 -31.69
CA ASP A 504 -24.79 43.96 -30.49
C ASP A 504 -26.22 44.41 -30.81
N THR A 505 -27.19 43.84 -30.09
CA THR A 505 -28.62 44.07 -30.30
C THR A 505 -29.42 43.69 -29.06
N THR A 506 -30.64 44.23 -28.96
CA THR A 506 -31.63 43.87 -27.94
C THR A 506 -32.71 42.92 -28.45
N TYR A 507 -32.56 42.34 -29.65
CA TYR A 507 -33.55 41.43 -30.25
C TYR A 507 -33.71 40.13 -29.46
N PHE A 508 -32.70 39.71 -28.71
CA PHE A 508 -32.72 38.45 -27.98
C PHE A 508 -32.67 38.67 -26.48
N ARG A 509 -33.44 37.87 -25.74
CA ARG A 509 -33.37 37.80 -24.28
C ARG A 509 -33.34 36.35 -23.81
N LEU A 510 -32.64 36.12 -22.72
CA LEU A 510 -32.67 34.86 -21.98
C LEU A 510 -33.51 35.02 -20.71
N VAL A 511 -34.43 34.09 -20.49
CA VAL A 511 -35.25 33.99 -19.29
C VAL A 511 -34.84 32.73 -18.53
N ASP A 512 -34.35 32.90 -17.30
CA ASP A 512 -33.99 31.80 -16.41
C ASP A 512 -35.21 31.39 -15.57
N TYR A 513 -35.57 30.10 -15.59
CA TYR A 513 -36.72 29.57 -14.85
C TYR A 513 -36.34 28.95 -13.50
N THR A 514 -35.07 28.98 -13.08
CA THR A 514 -34.58 28.51 -11.77
C THR A 514 -34.82 27.03 -11.44
N ASN A 515 -35.35 26.25 -12.40
CA ASN A 515 -35.81 24.86 -12.22
C ASN A 515 -35.00 23.84 -13.04
N GLY A 516 -33.81 24.20 -13.52
CA GLY A 516 -33.08 23.38 -14.48
C GLY A 516 -33.12 23.89 -15.91
N THR A 517 -33.99 24.87 -16.21
CA THR A 517 -34.21 25.35 -17.59
C THR A 517 -34.10 26.86 -17.74
N ALA A 518 -33.57 27.29 -18.87
CA ALA A 518 -33.58 28.66 -19.35
C ALA A 518 -34.15 28.70 -20.77
N ALA A 519 -34.78 29.79 -21.18
CA ALA A 519 -35.31 29.92 -22.54
C ALA A 519 -34.78 31.17 -23.23
N VAL A 520 -34.43 31.02 -24.49
CA VAL A 520 -34.00 32.11 -25.37
C VAL A 520 -35.18 32.52 -26.23
N TYR A 521 -35.49 33.81 -26.22
CA TYR A 521 -36.61 34.41 -26.96
C TYR A 521 -36.12 35.47 -27.93
N LEU A 522 -36.79 35.55 -29.07
CA LEU A 522 -36.85 36.76 -29.89
C LEU A 522 -37.85 37.74 -29.26
N ASN A 523 -37.48 38.99 -29.08
CA ASN A 523 -38.35 40.06 -28.60
C ASN A 523 -39.30 40.52 -29.71
N ALA A 524 -40.55 40.83 -29.34
CA ALA A 524 -41.52 41.39 -30.27
C ALA A 524 -41.02 42.73 -30.85
N GLY A 525 -41.28 42.95 -32.14
CA GLY A 525 -40.84 44.17 -32.85
C GLY A 525 -39.36 44.17 -33.22
N SER A 526 -38.69 43.01 -33.19
CA SER A 526 -37.32 42.88 -33.71
C SER A 526 -37.33 43.05 -35.23
N GLU A 527 -36.43 43.89 -35.74
CA GLU A 527 -36.28 44.17 -37.18
C GLU A 527 -35.21 43.27 -37.77
N LEU A 528 -35.52 41.98 -37.90
CA LEU A 528 -34.62 41.02 -38.54
C LEU A 528 -34.56 41.29 -40.05
N ASP A 529 -33.36 41.39 -40.61
CA ASP A 529 -33.16 41.55 -42.05
C ASP A 529 -31.96 40.71 -42.48
N PHE A 530 -32.25 39.64 -43.22
CA PHE A 530 -31.24 38.74 -43.77
C PHE A 530 -30.15 39.48 -44.55
N ARG A 531 -30.49 40.56 -45.25
CA ARG A 531 -29.56 41.31 -46.12
C ARG A 531 -28.56 42.16 -45.34
N THR A 532 -28.85 42.45 -44.07
CA THR A 532 -27.96 43.24 -43.21
C THR A 532 -27.20 42.36 -42.24
N THR A 533 -27.87 41.37 -41.63
CA THR A 533 -27.27 40.46 -40.65
C THR A 533 -27.80 39.04 -40.89
N GLU A 534 -26.95 38.19 -41.46
CA GLU A 534 -27.28 36.79 -41.75
C GLU A 534 -27.21 35.89 -40.49
N GLU A 535 -26.53 36.34 -39.44
CA GLU A 535 -26.23 35.54 -38.25
C GLU A 535 -26.09 36.37 -36.98
N TYR A 536 -26.66 35.88 -35.87
CA TYR A 536 -26.41 36.38 -34.51
C TYR A 536 -25.80 35.28 -33.63
N LYS A 537 -24.84 35.62 -32.77
CA LYS A 537 -24.27 34.72 -31.76
C LYS A 537 -24.65 35.19 -30.37
N ILE A 538 -25.32 34.33 -29.61
CA ILE A 538 -25.75 34.59 -28.23
C ILE A 538 -24.82 33.83 -27.30
N PHE A 539 -24.10 34.54 -26.43
CA PHE A 539 -23.25 33.96 -25.40
C PHE A 539 -24.08 33.75 -24.13
N ILE A 540 -24.11 32.51 -23.66
CA ILE A 540 -24.88 32.08 -22.51
C ILE A 540 -23.91 31.56 -21.46
N THR A 541 -23.91 32.18 -20.29
CA THR A 541 -23.11 31.73 -19.14
C THR A 541 -24.03 31.22 -18.05
N CYS A 542 -23.84 29.97 -17.67
CA CYS A 542 -24.53 29.38 -16.52
C CYS A 542 -23.56 29.28 -15.34
N THR A 543 -23.97 29.83 -14.20
CA THR A 543 -23.16 29.90 -12.99
C THR A 543 -23.80 29.01 -11.92
N GLY A 544 -23.13 27.91 -11.60
CA GLY A 544 -23.36 27.09 -10.41
C GLY A 544 -22.23 27.32 -9.41
N SER A 545 -21.53 26.25 -9.03
CA SER A 545 -20.27 26.30 -8.28
C SER A 545 -19.08 26.81 -9.11
N SER A 546 -19.09 26.61 -10.42
CA SER A 546 -18.14 27.18 -11.40
C SER A 546 -18.87 27.62 -12.67
N PRO A 547 -18.46 28.72 -13.32
CA PRO A 547 -19.13 29.23 -14.51
C PRO A 547 -18.78 28.41 -15.75
N ILE A 548 -19.78 28.10 -16.57
CA ILE A 548 -19.61 27.55 -17.92
C ILE A 548 -20.21 28.53 -18.93
N GLU A 549 -19.49 28.80 -20.01
CA GLU A 549 -19.95 29.64 -21.12
C GLU A 549 -20.14 28.79 -22.39
N SER A 550 -21.21 29.05 -23.13
CA SER A 550 -21.48 28.44 -24.43
C SER A 550 -22.09 29.45 -25.39
N VAL A 551 -22.12 29.11 -26.68
CA VAL A 551 -22.62 29.98 -27.74
C VAL A 551 -23.77 29.31 -28.50
N LEU A 552 -24.82 30.08 -28.76
CA LEU A 552 -25.93 29.72 -29.63
C LEU A 552 -25.91 30.63 -30.86
N THR A 553 -25.79 30.03 -32.04
CA THR A 553 -25.87 30.78 -33.30
C THR A 553 -27.30 30.81 -33.82
N ILE A 554 -27.82 31.98 -34.15
CA ILE A 554 -29.12 32.20 -34.79
C ILE A 554 -28.86 32.56 -36.25
N ARG A 555 -29.22 31.68 -37.17
CA ARG A 555 -29.11 31.90 -38.62
C ARG A 555 -30.40 32.50 -39.15
N ILE A 556 -30.30 33.69 -39.75
CA ILE A 556 -31.43 34.35 -40.37
C ILE A 556 -31.66 33.74 -41.77
N LEU A 557 -32.91 33.45 -42.11
CA LEU A 557 -33.30 32.96 -43.43
C LEU A 557 -34.03 34.04 -44.21
N ASP A 558 -33.62 34.28 -45.45
CA ASP A 558 -34.35 35.13 -46.40
C ASP A 558 -35.68 34.47 -46.75
N LYS A 559 -36.78 35.04 -46.26
CA LYS A 559 -38.11 34.62 -46.64
C LYS A 559 -38.72 35.64 -47.58
N SER A 560 -38.01 35.91 -48.68
CA SER A 560 -38.48 36.75 -49.77
C SER A 560 -39.91 36.36 -50.19
N VAL A 561 -40.86 37.26 -49.92
CA VAL A 561 -42.18 37.21 -50.55
C VAL A 561 -41.97 37.55 -52.01
N THR A 562 -41.89 36.54 -52.88
CA THR A 562 -41.83 36.75 -54.33
C THR A 562 -43.13 37.41 -54.79
N THR A 563 -43.13 38.74 -54.93
CA THR A 563 -44.18 39.43 -55.68
C THR A 563 -43.86 39.29 -57.16
N PRO A 564 -44.71 38.64 -57.98
CA PRO A 564 -44.45 38.50 -59.41
C PRO A 564 -44.42 39.87 -60.06
N TYR A 565 -43.29 40.22 -60.68
CA TYR A 565 -43.13 41.45 -61.45
C TYR A 565 -44.03 41.41 -62.69
N THR A 566 -45.11 42.19 -62.70
CA THR A 566 -45.92 42.41 -63.90
C THR A 566 -45.22 43.44 -64.80
N VAL A 567 -44.84 43.01 -65.99
CA VAL A 567 -44.18 43.87 -66.99
C VAL A 567 -45.07 45.08 -67.33
N PRO A 568 -44.56 46.32 -67.27
CA PRO A 568 -45.34 47.51 -67.60
C PRO A 568 -45.85 47.51 -69.05
N ALA A 569 -47.07 48.00 -69.27
CA ALA A 569 -47.74 48.03 -70.58
C ALA A 569 -46.93 48.72 -71.72
N TRP A 570 -46.01 49.62 -71.38
CA TRP A 570 -45.15 50.27 -72.37
C TRP A 570 -44.11 49.33 -73.00
N ALA A 571 -43.65 48.31 -72.28
CA ALA A 571 -42.72 47.30 -72.81
C ALA A 571 -43.44 46.31 -73.74
N ALA A 572 -44.71 46.01 -73.48
CA ALA A 572 -45.55 45.23 -74.40
C ALA A 572 -45.86 46.02 -75.69
N GLY A 573 -46.04 47.35 -75.60
CA GLY A 573 -46.24 48.22 -76.76
C GLY A 573 -45.04 48.32 -77.70
N ALA A 574 -43.81 48.32 -77.16
CA ALA A 574 -42.58 48.38 -77.94
C ALA A 574 -42.35 47.11 -78.80
N ILE A 575 -42.82 45.94 -78.34
CA ILE A 575 -42.74 44.67 -79.07
C ILE A 575 -43.70 44.64 -80.26
N VAL A 576 -44.87 45.29 -80.17
CA VAL A 576 -45.85 45.33 -81.29
C VAL A 576 -45.38 46.25 -82.43
N VAL A 577 -44.70 47.35 -82.12
CA VAL A 577 -44.22 48.32 -83.12
C VAL A 577 -43.00 47.80 -83.90
N SER A 578 -42.17 46.93 -83.29
CA SER A 578 -41.00 46.34 -83.96
C SER A 578 -41.33 45.15 -84.87
N VAL A 579 -42.45 44.44 -84.62
CA VAL A 579 -42.89 43.30 -85.45
C VAL A 579 -43.69 43.77 -86.68
N GLY A 580 -44.36 44.93 -86.62
CA GLY A 580 -45.12 45.51 -87.74
C GLY A 580 -44.25 45.94 -88.93
N SER A 581 -43.02 46.40 -88.71
CA SER A 581 -42.09 46.82 -89.77
C SER A 581 -41.42 45.65 -90.49
N VAL A 582 -41.28 44.49 -89.84
CA VAL A 582 -40.74 43.26 -90.45
C VAL A 582 -41.77 42.60 -91.38
N GLY A 583 -43.06 42.68 -91.06
CA GLY A 583 -44.13 42.12 -91.89
C GLY A 583 -44.29 42.77 -93.28
N VAL A 584 -44.01 44.08 -93.40
CA VAL A 584 -44.08 44.80 -94.68
C VAL A 584 -42.94 44.41 -95.62
N VAL A 585 -41.75 44.14 -95.06
CA VAL A 585 -40.57 43.71 -95.84
C VAL A 585 -40.76 42.28 -96.38
N ILE A 586 -41.32 41.38 -95.57
CA ILE A 586 -41.61 39.99 -95.99
C ILE A 586 -42.66 39.95 -97.11
N ALA A 587 -43.70 40.79 -97.04
CA ALA A 587 -44.72 40.87 -98.09
C ALA A 587 -44.16 41.35 -99.45
N MET A 588 -43.23 42.31 -99.44
CA MET A 588 -42.55 42.77 -100.67
C MET A 588 -41.66 41.69 -101.29
N VAL A 589 -40.95 40.91 -100.47
CA VAL A 589 -40.11 39.79 -100.93
C VAL A 589 -40.98 38.68 -101.52
N CYS A 590 -42.14 38.36 -100.94
CA CYS A 590 -43.08 37.39 -101.49
C CYS A 590 -43.64 37.83 -102.86
N PHE A 591 -43.92 39.13 -103.06
CA PHE A 591 -44.42 39.62 -104.35
C PHE A 591 -43.36 39.50 -105.47
N LEU A 592 -42.08 39.74 -105.14
CA LEU A 592 -40.95 39.56 -106.06
C LEU A 592 -40.72 38.09 -106.44
N ILE A 593 -40.88 37.17 -105.49
CA ILE A 593 -40.75 35.72 -105.75
C ILE A 593 -41.86 35.21 -106.69
N VAL A 594 -43.09 35.72 -106.57
CA VAL A 594 -44.21 35.35 -107.47
C VAL A 594 -43.98 35.85 -108.90
N VAL A 595 -43.37 37.01 -109.09
CA VAL A 595 -43.03 37.54 -110.43
C VAL A 595 -41.93 36.71 -111.10
N ILE A 596 -40.96 36.22 -110.33
CA ILE A 596 -39.84 35.42 -110.85
C ILE A 596 -40.30 34.00 -111.22
N LEU A 597 -41.14 33.36 -110.39
CA LEU A 597 -41.66 32.01 -110.64
C LEU A 597 -42.63 31.91 -111.84
N ALA A 598 -43.19 33.02 -112.32
CA ALA A 598 -44.07 33.03 -113.49
C ALA A 598 -43.32 33.02 -114.85
N THR A 599 -41.98 33.07 -114.85
CA THR A 599 -41.20 33.31 -116.09
C THR A 599 -40.20 32.21 -116.47
N THR A 600 -40.13 31.09 -115.75
CA THR A 600 -39.18 30.01 -116.05
C THR A 600 -39.78 28.62 -115.87
N ASP A 601 -40.00 27.95 -117.00
CA ASP A 601 -40.34 26.54 -117.17
C ASP A 601 -39.14 25.60 -116.86
N GLU A 602 -39.49 24.34 -116.60
CA GLU A 602 -38.66 23.12 -116.46
C GLU A 602 -38.02 22.88 -115.06
N ALA A 603 -38.56 21.93 -114.28
CA ALA A 603 -38.14 20.51 -114.16
C ALA A 603 -36.80 20.37 -113.40
N GLU A 604 -36.58 19.51 -112.40
CA GLU A 604 -36.95 18.11 -112.20
C GLU A 604 -37.01 17.73 -110.70
N VAL A 605 -37.66 16.60 -110.47
CA VAL A 605 -37.91 15.87 -109.21
C VAL A 605 -36.70 15.00 -108.81
N LEU A 606 -36.44 14.81 -107.50
CA LEU A 606 -35.93 13.57 -106.85
C LEU A 606 -35.83 13.75 -105.31
N PRO A 607 -35.77 12.69 -104.47
CA PRO A 607 -36.80 12.34 -103.48
C PRO A 607 -36.24 12.26 -102.02
N PRO A 608 -37.01 11.79 -100.99
CA PRO A 608 -36.76 12.10 -99.58
C PRO A 608 -35.88 11.06 -98.87
N VAL A 609 -35.27 11.46 -97.74
CA VAL A 609 -34.60 10.55 -96.79
C VAL A 609 -35.11 10.83 -95.37
N GLU A 610 -35.28 9.72 -94.66
CA GLU A 610 -36.12 9.43 -93.50
C GLU A 610 -35.68 10.03 -92.15
N GLU A 611 -36.68 10.12 -91.27
CA GLU A 611 -36.59 10.32 -89.82
C GLU A 611 -35.84 9.19 -89.12
N ASP A 612 -35.29 9.48 -87.92
CA ASP A 612 -35.35 8.49 -86.85
C ASP A 612 -35.65 9.16 -85.51
N GLU A 613 -36.77 8.75 -84.93
CA GLU A 613 -37.28 9.09 -83.61
C GLU A 613 -37.05 7.90 -82.65
N SER A 614 -37.01 8.22 -81.36
CA SER A 614 -37.06 7.31 -80.20
C SER A 614 -35.69 6.79 -79.69
N ALA A 615 -35.42 6.68 -78.39
CA ALA A 615 -36.32 6.65 -77.25
C ALA A 615 -35.61 7.06 -75.93
N LYS A 616 -36.30 7.91 -75.16
CA LYS A 616 -36.59 7.84 -73.70
C LYS A 616 -35.48 7.46 -72.67
N LYS A 617 -35.05 8.51 -71.92
CA LYS A 617 -34.86 8.71 -70.45
C LYS A 617 -35.18 7.56 -69.45
N PRO A 618 -34.80 7.66 -68.14
CA PRO A 618 -33.90 8.61 -67.43
C PRO A 618 -32.95 7.94 -66.38
N VAL A 619 -32.18 8.74 -65.62
CA VAL A 619 -31.92 8.70 -64.14
C VAL A 619 -30.51 9.20 -63.78
N ASP A 620 -30.47 9.91 -62.64
CA ASP A 620 -29.38 10.59 -61.94
C ASP A 620 -28.01 9.91 -61.88
N ASP A 621 -26.97 10.76 -61.94
CA ASP A 621 -25.81 10.85 -61.03
C ASP A 621 -24.60 11.42 -61.78
N ALA A 622 -24.36 12.72 -61.60
CA ALA A 622 -23.13 13.37 -62.06
C ALA A 622 -22.27 13.74 -60.84
N ALA A 623 -21.61 12.73 -60.30
CA ALA A 623 -20.36 12.91 -59.59
C ALA A 623 -19.19 12.77 -60.59
N GLN A 624 -18.17 13.60 -60.37
CA GLN A 624 -16.80 13.55 -60.90
C GLN A 624 -16.51 14.11 -62.31
N MET A 625 -15.78 15.24 -62.32
CA MET A 625 -14.39 15.32 -62.82
C MET A 625 -13.85 16.71 -62.44
N TYR A 626 -13.05 16.86 -61.38
CA TYR A 626 -11.57 16.79 -61.32
C TYR A 626 -10.79 17.64 -62.35
N LYS A 627 -9.77 18.34 -61.80
CA LYS A 627 -8.55 18.92 -62.41
C LYS A 627 -8.68 20.34 -62.99
N ASN A 628 -7.79 21.32 -62.73
CA ASN A 628 -6.36 21.24 -62.42
C ASN A 628 -5.73 22.65 -62.14
N VAL A 629 -4.71 22.72 -61.24
CA VAL A 629 -3.35 23.31 -61.48
C VAL A 629 -3.25 24.86 -61.53
N ASP A 630 -2.31 25.60 -60.90
CA ASP A 630 -1.02 25.33 -60.25
C ASP A 630 -0.45 26.60 -59.58
N LYS A 631 0.67 26.40 -58.86
CA LYS A 631 1.88 27.26 -58.70
C LYS A 631 2.19 27.97 -57.36
N LYS A 632 3.30 27.45 -56.79
CA LYS A 632 4.54 28.13 -56.32
C LYS A 632 4.49 28.85 -54.95
N GLU A 633 5.49 28.78 -54.08
CA GLU A 633 6.84 28.20 -54.09
C GLU A 633 7.40 28.20 -52.65
N ALA A 634 8.17 27.15 -52.33
CA ALA A 634 9.39 27.11 -51.51
C ALA A 634 9.50 27.85 -50.15
N TYR A 635 9.74 27.09 -49.08
CA TYR A 635 10.97 26.99 -48.25
C TYR A 635 10.56 26.36 -46.89
N ARG A 636 11.30 25.52 -46.16
CA ARG A 636 12.46 24.63 -46.34
C ARG A 636 12.74 24.05 -44.93
N GLU A 637 13.01 22.74 -44.84
CA GLU A 637 13.72 22.00 -43.74
C GLU A 637 13.22 22.19 -42.30
N GLY A 638 12.99 21.17 -41.46
CA GLY A 638 13.28 19.73 -41.46
C GLY A 638 13.04 19.21 -40.03
N TYR A 639 13.05 17.87 -39.87
CA TYR A 639 13.24 17.08 -38.64
C TYR A 639 12.41 17.45 -37.38
N GLY A 640 11.69 16.59 -36.69
CA GLY A 640 11.58 15.12 -36.64
C GLY A 640 10.72 14.77 -35.41
N GLU A 641 10.31 13.49 -35.32
CA GLU A 641 9.87 12.74 -34.11
C GLU A 641 8.96 13.49 -33.12
N PHE A 642 7.66 13.20 -33.00
CA PHE A 642 7.01 11.93 -32.63
C PHE A 642 5.59 11.86 -33.19
#